data_AF-A0A250XMA3-F1
#
_entry.id   AF-A0A250XMA3-F1
#
_cell.length_a   1.000
_cell.length_b   1.000
_cell.length_c   1.000
_cell.angle_alpha   90.00
_cell.angle_beta   90.00
_cell.angle_gamma   90.00
#
_symmetry.space_group_name_H-M   'P 1'
#
loop_
_entity.id
_entity.type
_entity.pdbx_description
1 polymer ?
#
loop_
_entity_poly.entity_id
_entity_poly.type
_entity_poly.pdbx_seq_one_letter_code
_entity_poly.pdbx_strand_id
1 'polypeptide(L)'
;MSPPLVLPFRGDQFSFTLNFKESSQDQSSVDFSAVVIGRDGKVLDVINKHKPSALDSAIVTSHDRDVWLDGTNEVFGTFADEAIHVRPKRLDPTAEVIVLVASVPYIPGQASDLSMNSKLEFIVSYPGRLKVSLSFLCTEGSSTIN
;
A
#
# COMPACT_ATOMS: atom_id res chain seq x y z
N MET A 1 10.61 20.02 -3.94
CA MET A 1 9.90 18.80 -4.37
C MET A 1 10.87 17.64 -4.28
N SER A 2 10.54 16.58 -3.55
CA SER A 2 11.37 15.38 -3.50
C SER A 2 11.24 14.62 -4.83
N PRO A 3 12.33 14.08 -5.40
CA PRO A 3 12.23 13.28 -6.62
C PRO A 3 11.38 12.01 -6.38
N PRO A 4 10.67 11.49 -7.38
CA PRO A 4 9.91 10.26 -7.25
C PRO A 4 10.84 9.10 -6.90
N LEU A 5 10.46 8.29 -5.90
CA LEU A 5 11.15 7.05 -5.61
C LEU A 5 10.85 6.05 -6.73
N VAL A 6 11.84 5.80 -7.59
CA VAL A 6 11.73 4.79 -8.66
C VAL A 6 12.39 3.51 -8.17
N LEU A 7 11.59 2.48 -7.93
CA LEU A 7 12.10 1.16 -7.61
C LEU A 7 12.30 0.36 -8.90
N PRO A 8 13.47 -0.24 -9.13
CA PRO A 8 13.64 -1.12 -10.28
C PRO A 8 12.74 -2.33 -10.08
N PHE A 9 11.81 -2.59 -11.02
CA PHE A 9 11.00 -3.83 -11.08
C PHE A 9 11.86 -5.05 -11.48
N ARG A 10 13.02 -5.21 -10.85
CA ARG A 10 13.98 -6.29 -11.06
C ARG A 10 14.16 -7.01 -9.73
N GLY A 11 13.22 -7.89 -9.42
CA GLY A 11 13.19 -8.67 -8.18
C GLY A 11 12.10 -9.73 -8.26
N ASP A 12 12.21 -10.76 -7.43
CA ASP A 12 11.22 -11.85 -7.40
C ASP A 12 9.90 -11.40 -6.77
N GLN A 13 9.97 -10.48 -5.80
CA GLN A 13 8.81 -9.97 -5.06
C GLN A 13 9.10 -8.60 -4.43
N PHE A 14 8.11 -7.73 -4.38
CA PHE A 14 8.08 -6.52 -3.58
C PHE A 14 6.99 -6.62 -2.52
N SER A 15 7.22 -6.01 -1.37
CA SER A 15 6.22 -5.82 -0.31
C SER A 15 6.18 -4.35 0.03
N PHE A 16 4.99 -3.77 -0.06
CA PHE A 16 4.67 -2.42 0.35
C PHE A 16 3.80 -2.53 1.59
N THR A 17 4.20 -1.88 2.67
CA THR A 17 3.54 -2.01 3.96
C THR A 17 3.18 -0.64 4.48
N LEU A 18 1.95 -0.48 4.91
CA LEU A 18 1.49 0.71 5.60
C LEU A 18 1.42 0.41 7.09
N ASN A 19 2.31 1.03 7.87
CA ASN A 19 2.30 0.91 9.32
C ASN A 19 1.70 2.18 9.91
N PHE A 20 0.58 2.06 10.60
CA PHE A 20 -0.10 3.18 11.22
C PHE A 20 -0.47 2.87 12.68
N LYS A 21 -0.62 3.93 13.48
CA LYS A 21 -1.08 3.81 14.86
C LYS A 21 -2.20 4.81 15.08
N GLU A 22 -3.41 4.29 15.27
CA GLU A 22 -4.59 5.08 15.61
C GLU A 22 -4.31 5.91 16.88
N SER A 23 -4.76 7.16 16.88
CA SER A 23 -4.84 7.92 18.13
C SER A 23 -5.93 7.29 18.99
N SER A 24 -5.69 7.17 20.31
CA SER A 24 -6.44 6.32 21.24
C SER A 24 -7.94 6.65 21.42
N GLN A 25 -8.53 7.50 20.57
CA GLN A 25 -9.93 7.90 20.63
C GLN A 25 -10.74 7.62 19.35
N ASP A 26 -10.11 7.31 18.21
CA ASP A 26 -10.82 7.06 16.95
C ASP A 26 -10.32 5.79 16.25
N GLN A 27 -11.22 4.81 16.08
CA GLN A 27 -11.00 3.62 15.26
C GLN A 27 -11.10 3.98 13.77
N SER A 28 -10.23 4.88 13.30
CA SER A 28 -10.15 5.21 11.88
C SER A 28 -9.49 4.04 11.13
N SER A 29 -10.30 3.17 10.51
CA SER A 29 -9.77 2.06 9.70
C SER A 29 -9.10 2.61 8.45
N VAL A 30 -7.78 2.74 8.46
CA VAL A 30 -7.01 3.07 7.27
C VAL A 30 -7.12 1.90 6.30
N ASP A 31 -7.49 2.16 5.06
CA ASP A 31 -7.51 1.19 3.96
C ASP A 31 -6.29 1.41 3.08
N PHE A 32 -5.56 0.33 2.80
CA PHE A 32 -4.40 0.34 1.92
C PHE A 32 -4.71 -0.46 0.65
N SER A 33 -4.76 0.27 -0.48
CA SER A 33 -5.23 -0.25 -1.76
C SER A 33 -4.22 0.01 -2.88
N ALA A 34 -4.40 -0.69 -4.00
CA ALA A 34 -3.63 -0.49 -5.21
C ALA A 34 -4.52 -0.36 -6.45
N VAL A 35 -4.12 0.51 -7.37
CA VAL A 35 -4.71 0.65 -8.70
C VAL A 35 -3.65 0.32 -9.73
N VAL A 36 -3.94 -0.62 -10.63
CA VAL A 36 -3.05 -0.99 -11.72
C VAL A 36 -3.49 -0.30 -12.99
N ILE A 37 -2.58 0.42 -13.62
CA ILE A 37 -2.80 1.17 -14.84
C ILE A 37 -1.98 0.53 -15.96
N GLY A 38 -2.65 0.27 -17.08
CA GLY A 38 -2.04 -0.31 -18.26
C GLY A 38 -1.35 0.73 -19.13
N ARG A 39 -0.56 0.25 -20.11
CA ARG A 39 0.14 1.08 -21.10
C ARG A 39 -0.75 1.96 -21.96
N ASP A 40 -2.03 1.63 -22.03
CA ASP A 40 -3.05 2.43 -22.71
C ASP A 40 -3.63 3.54 -21.81
N GLY A 41 -3.13 3.68 -20.58
CA GLY A 41 -3.57 4.63 -19.57
C GLY A 41 -4.86 4.23 -18.85
N LYS A 42 -5.43 3.05 -19.14
CA LYS A 42 -6.66 2.58 -18.49
C LYS A 42 -6.37 1.79 -17.22
N VAL A 43 -7.33 1.82 -16.30
CA VAL A 43 -7.30 0.95 -15.12
C VAL A 43 -7.49 -0.49 -15.57
N LEU A 44 -6.51 -1.34 -15.31
CA LEU A 44 -6.57 -2.78 -15.54
C LEU A 44 -7.24 -3.49 -14.36
N ASP A 45 -6.86 -3.10 -13.14
CA ASP A 45 -7.46 -3.67 -11.93
C ASP A 45 -7.31 -2.78 -10.69
N VAL A 46 -8.08 -3.07 -9.65
CA VAL A 46 -8.08 -2.43 -8.33
C VAL A 46 -8.06 -3.51 -7.24
N ILE A 47 -7.26 -3.29 -6.20
CA ILE A 47 -7.05 -4.22 -5.09
C ILE A 47 -7.25 -3.48 -3.77
N ASN A 48 -7.94 -4.11 -2.85
CA ASN A 48 -8.21 -3.63 -1.49
C ASN A 48 -8.58 -4.83 -0.59
N LYS A 49 -8.94 -4.59 0.67
CA LYS A 49 -9.34 -5.65 1.60
C LYS A 49 -10.52 -6.53 1.15
N HIS A 50 -11.39 -6.03 0.26
CA HIS A 50 -12.55 -6.77 -0.26
C HIS A 50 -12.26 -7.51 -1.57
N LYS A 51 -11.25 -7.06 -2.32
CA LYS A 51 -10.69 -7.75 -3.47
C LYS A 51 -9.19 -7.91 -3.26
N PRO A 52 -8.78 -8.95 -2.52
CA PRO A 52 -7.44 -8.99 -1.95
C PRO A 52 -6.38 -9.52 -2.93
N SER A 53 -6.74 -9.87 -4.17
CA SER A 53 -5.83 -10.33 -5.22
C SER A 53 -6.25 -9.82 -6.60
N ALA A 54 -5.28 -9.63 -7.51
CA ALA A 54 -5.50 -9.25 -8.90
C ALA A 54 -4.43 -9.81 -9.84
N LEU A 55 -4.72 -9.75 -11.15
CA LEU A 55 -3.82 -10.12 -12.24
C LEU A 55 -3.18 -11.49 -12.01
N ASP A 56 -4.01 -12.52 -11.86
CA ASP A 56 -3.56 -13.90 -11.58
C ASP A 56 -2.61 -14.01 -10.37
N SER A 57 -3.00 -13.35 -9.27
CA SER A 57 -2.22 -13.28 -8.03
C SER A 57 -0.83 -12.64 -8.21
N ALA A 58 -0.61 -11.84 -9.26
CA ALA A 58 0.59 -11.04 -9.39
C ALA A 58 0.65 -9.93 -8.34
N ILE A 59 -0.51 -9.47 -7.87
CA ILE A 59 -0.61 -8.52 -6.77
C ILE A 59 -1.61 -9.05 -5.74
N VAL A 60 -1.21 -9.05 -4.46
CA VAL A 60 -1.96 -9.68 -3.37
C VAL A 60 -1.84 -8.82 -2.10
N THR A 61 -2.89 -8.70 -1.32
CA THR A 61 -2.87 -8.03 -0.01
C THR A 61 -2.61 -9.01 1.13
N SER A 62 -2.25 -8.50 2.31
CA SER A 62 -2.20 -9.26 3.57
C SER A 62 -3.52 -9.92 3.97
N HIS A 63 -4.66 -9.49 3.38
CA HIS A 63 -5.99 -10.02 3.67
C HIS A 63 -6.29 -11.37 2.98
N ASP A 64 -5.48 -11.79 1.99
CA ASP A 64 -5.58 -13.10 1.33
C ASP A 64 -4.43 -14.02 1.75
N ARG A 65 -4.62 -14.69 2.90
CA ARG A 65 -3.60 -15.54 3.52
C ARG A 65 -3.29 -16.80 2.71
N ASP A 66 -4.27 -17.34 1.99
CA ASP A 66 -4.11 -18.60 1.26
C ASP A 66 -3.23 -18.39 0.01
N VAL A 67 -3.48 -17.32 -0.76
CA VAL A 67 -2.69 -16.97 -1.95
C VAL A 67 -1.30 -16.42 -1.61
N TRP A 68 -1.15 -15.87 -0.40
CA TRP A 68 0.15 -15.50 0.14
C TRP A 68 1.05 -16.72 0.35
N LEU A 69 0.53 -17.74 1.05
CA LEU A 69 1.32 -18.90 1.48
C LEU A 69 1.75 -19.82 0.33
N ASP A 70 1.00 -19.84 -0.78
CA ASP A 70 1.21 -20.77 -1.90
C ASP A 70 2.35 -20.37 -2.87
N GLY A 71 3.19 -19.39 -2.53
CA GLY A 71 4.25 -18.97 -3.45
C GLY A 71 5.33 -18.05 -2.93
N THR A 72 5.43 -17.83 -1.61
CA THR A 72 6.44 -16.93 -1.04
C THR A 72 7.22 -17.67 0.04
N ASN A 73 8.50 -17.99 -0.24
CA ASN A 73 9.47 -18.19 0.83
C ASN A 73 9.38 -16.97 1.74
N GLU A 74 8.96 -17.18 2.97
CA GLU A 74 9.00 -16.24 4.11
C GLU A 74 9.14 -14.78 3.69
N VAL A 75 8.01 -14.10 3.47
CA VAL A 75 8.00 -12.66 3.22
C VAL A 75 8.80 -11.97 4.32
N PHE A 76 9.87 -11.32 3.89
CA PHE A 76 10.77 -10.54 4.71
C PHE A 76 9.98 -9.47 5.46
N GLY A 77 9.87 -9.65 6.77
CA GLY A 77 9.57 -8.61 7.74
C GLY A 77 8.09 -8.33 7.96
N THR A 78 7.62 -8.80 9.12
CA THR A 78 6.44 -8.35 9.87
C THR A 78 5.08 -8.58 9.19
N PHE A 79 4.25 -9.39 9.87
CA PHE A 79 2.79 -9.39 9.74
C PHE A 79 2.27 -7.99 10.04
N ALA A 80 2.27 -7.12 9.04
CA ALA A 80 1.55 -5.87 9.11
C ALA A 80 0.14 -6.14 8.62
N ASP A 81 -0.85 -5.62 9.34
CA ASP A 81 -2.26 -5.84 9.00
C ASP A 81 -2.60 -5.28 7.60
N GLU A 82 -1.89 -4.23 7.16
CA GLU A 82 -2.03 -3.62 5.84
C GLU A 82 -0.74 -3.70 5.00
N ALA A 83 -0.68 -4.69 4.10
CA ALA A 83 0.42 -4.85 3.15
C ALA A 83 -0.07 -5.25 1.75
N ILE A 84 0.68 -4.85 0.72
CA ILE A 84 0.46 -5.18 -0.68
C ILE A 84 1.76 -5.76 -1.25
N HIS A 85 1.65 -6.96 -1.79
CA HIS A 85 2.73 -7.75 -2.36
C HIS A 85 2.60 -7.75 -3.86
N VAL A 86 3.70 -7.48 -4.55
CA VAL A 86 3.77 -7.48 -6.00
C VAL A 86 4.80 -8.51 -6.42
N ARG A 87 4.43 -9.38 -7.35
CA ARG A 87 5.29 -10.39 -7.98
C ARG A 87 5.51 -9.97 -9.43
N PRO A 88 6.56 -9.19 -9.73
CA PRO A 88 6.77 -8.61 -11.06
C PRO A 88 6.75 -9.64 -12.20
N LYS A 89 7.29 -10.84 -11.94
CA LYS A 89 7.36 -11.94 -12.92
C LYS A 89 5.99 -12.50 -13.33
N ARG A 90 4.94 -12.26 -12.55
CA ARG A 90 3.56 -12.67 -12.85
C ARG A 90 2.71 -11.54 -13.43
N LEU A 91 3.21 -10.29 -13.44
CA LEU A 91 2.43 -9.19 -13.98
C LEU A 91 2.20 -9.37 -15.48
N ASP A 92 0.97 -9.10 -15.90
CA ASP A 92 0.62 -8.98 -17.31
C ASP A 92 1.52 -7.90 -17.97
N PRO A 93 2.14 -8.16 -19.14
CA PRO A 93 2.99 -7.19 -19.84
C PRO A 93 2.31 -5.84 -20.18
N THR A 94 0.98 -5.80 -20.19
CA THR A 94 0.17 -4.61 -20.39
C THR A 94 0.14 -3.69 -19.17
N ALA A 95 0.40 -4.21 -17.96
CA ALA A 95 0.53 -3.39 -16.75
C ALA A 95 1.79 -2.51 -16.81
N GLU A 96 1.64 -1.22 -16.53
CA GLU A 96 2.74 -0.25 -16.58
C GLU A 96 2.98 0.41 -15.23
N VAL A 97 1.91 0.82 -14.54
CA VAL A 97 2.00 1.58 -13.29
C VAL A 97 1.14 0.92 -12.23
N ILE A 98 1.67 0.81 -11.02
CA ILE A 98 0.91 0.44 -9.82
C ILE A 98 0.90 1.66 -8.91
N VAL A 99 -0.28 2.21 -8.65
CA VAL A 99 -0.49 3.32 -7.73
C VAL A 99 -0.95 2.76 -6.40
N LEU A 100 -0.23 3.07 -5.32
CA LEU A 100 -0.57 2.67 -3.97
C LEU A 100 -1.30 3.81 -3.26
N VAL A 101 -2.42 3.51 -2.61
CA VAL A 101 -3.31 4.50 -2.03
C VAL A 101 -3.61 4.13 -0.58
N ALA A 102 -3.21 5.00 0.34
CA ALA A 102 -3.68 4.99 1.72
C ALA A 102 -4.90 5.92 1.82
N SER A 103 -5.98 5.44 2.43
CA SER A 103 -7.21 6.22 2.57
C SER A 103 -7.91 5.93 3.88
N VAL A 104 -8.78 6.83 4.32
CA VAL A 104 -9.69 6.60 5.46
C VAL A 104 -11.11 6.81 4.93
N PRO A 105 -12.08 5.94 5.28
CA PRO A 105 -13.46 6.15 4.86
C PRO A 105 -14.01 7.45 5.44
N TYR A 106 -14.66 8.23 4.59
CA TYR A 106 -15.44 9.38 5.04
C TYR A 106 -16.73 8.89 5.69
N ILE A 107 -16.92 9.23 6.96
CA ILE A 107 -18.14 8.93 7.71
C ILE A 107 -18.82 10.27 8.03
N PRO A 108 -20.02 10.53 7.49
CA PRO A 108 -20.72 11.80 7.75
C PRO A 108 -20.89 12.06 9.24
N GLY A 109 -20.46 13.23 9.70
CA GLY A 109 -20.55 13.62 11.12
C GLY A 109 -19.41 13.14 12.01
N GLN A 110 -18.46 12.34 11.48
CA GLN A 110 -17.21 12.01 12.15
C GLN A 110 -16.06 12.73 11.45
N ALA A 111 -15.21 13.40 12.21
CA ALA A 111 -13.95 13.90 11.67
C ALA A 111 -13.04 12.69 11.45
N SER A 112 -12.79 12.33 10.20
CA SER A 112 -12.04 11.15 9.79
C SER A 112 -11.03 11.59 8.75
N ASP A 113 -9.74 11.59 9.14
CA ASP A 113 -8.64 12.02 8.28
C ASP A 113 -7.37 11.20 8.58
N LEU A 114 -6.51 11.01 7.58
CA LEU A 114 -5.22 10.34 7.73
C LEU A 114 -4.34 11.02 8.77
N SER A 115 -4.47 12.34 8.94
CA SER A 115 -3.72 13.12 9.95
C SER A 115 -4.04 12.75 11.40
N MET A 116 -5.17 12.08 11.65
CA MET A 116 -5.58 11.64 12.98
C MET A 116 -4.78 10.42 13.48
N ASN A 117 -3.90 9.87 12.65
CA ASN A 117 -2.99 8.80 13.02
C ASN A 117 -1.74 9.38 13.68
N SER A 118 -1.41 8.87 14.88
CA SER A 118 -0.19 9.26 15.61
C SER A 118 1.11 8.83 14.88
N LYS A 119 0.97 7.96 13.90
CA LYS A 119 2.04 7.43 13.07
C LYS A 119 1.49 6.97 11.74
N LEU A 120 2.16 7.34 10.65
CA LEU A 120 1.93 6.81 9.29
C LEU A 120 3.28 6.59 8.60
N GLU A 121 3.66 5.33 8.43
CA GLU A 121 4.92 4.92 7.80
C GLU A 121 4.65 4.05 6.59
N PHE A 122 5.31 4.38 5.48
CA PHE A 122 5.32 3.57 4.28
C PHE A 122 6.65 2.84 4.17
N ILE A 123 6.59 1.52 4.27
CA ILE A 123 7.76 0.65 4.30
C ILE A 123 7.80 -0.14 3.00
N VAL A 124 8.97 -0.17 2.35
CA VAL A 124 9.20 -1.00 1.18
C VAL A 124 10.26 -2.06 1.48
N SER A 125 9.89 -3.32 1.22
CA SER A 125 10.76 -4.49 1.37
C SER A 125 10.90 -5.22 0.02
N TYR A 126 12.13 -5.57 -0.35
CA TYR A 126 12.44 -6.34 -1.57
C TYR A 126 13.70 -7.19 -1.37
N PRO A 127 13.86 -8.31 -2.10
CA PRO A 127 15.02 -9.17 -1.99
C PRO A 127 16.27 -8.44 -2.49
N GLY A 128 17.06 -7.93 -1.54
CA GLY A 128 18.26 -7.15 -1.85
C GLY A 128 18.56 -6.03 -0.85
N ARG A 129 18.78 -6.38 0.42
CA ARG A 129 19.45 -5.59 1.48
C ARG A 129 19.00 -4.15 1.77
N LEU A 130 18.00 -3.58 1.10
CA LEU A 130 17.53 -2.21 1.36
C LEU A 130 16.08 -2.22 1.84
N LYS A 131 15.89 -1.89 3.11
CA LYS A 131 14.60 -1.46 3.66
C LYS A 131 14.57 0.06 3.53
N VAL A 132 13.72 0.58 2.66
CA VAL A 132 13.47 2.04 2.59
C VAL A 132 12.22 2.31 3.42
N SER A 133 12.36 3.08 4.49
CA SER A 133 11.24 3.58 5.28
C SER A 133 11.02 5.03 4.92
N LEU A 134 9.86 5.34 4.36
CA LEU A 134 9.39 6.70 4.16
C LEU A 134 8.41 7.01 5.30
N SER A 135 8.86 7.82 6.25
CA SER A 135 8.01 8.30 7.35
C SER A 135 7.45 9.67 6.98
N PHE A 136 6.12 9.80 6.99
CA PHE A 136 5.47 11.09 6.81
C PHE A 136 5.08 11.63 8.19
N LEU A 137 5.62 12.79 8.56
CA LEU A 137 5.11 13.55 9.71
C LEU A 137 3.92 14.37 9.23
N CYS A 138 2.72 14.04 9.69
CA CYS A 138 1.58 14.95 9.59
C CYS A 138 1.82 16.11 10.56
N THR A 139 2.28 17.24 10.05
CA THR A 139 2.23 18.51 10.79
C THR A 139 0.85 19.13 10.57
N GLU A 140 0.15 19.44 11.66
CA GLU A 140 -1.13 20.16 11.65
C GLU A 140 -1.04 21.41 10.78
N GLY A 141 -1.68 21.37 9.61
CA GLY A 141 -1.96 22.55 8.81
C GLY A 141 -3.31 23.12 9.25
N SER A 142 -3.29 24.01 10.24
CA SER A 142 -4.45 24.89 10.49
C SER A 142 -4.66 25.78 9.27
N SER A 143 -5.61 25.40 8.42
CA SER A 143 -6.12 26.26 7.35
C SER A 143 -7.33 27.04 7.88
N THR A 144 -7.06 28.15 8.57
CA THR A 144 -8.06 29.22 8.64
C THR A 144 -8.20 29.82 7.23
N ILE A 145 -9.31 29.49 6.57
CA ILE A 145 -9.76 30.20 5.37
C ILE A 145 -10.44 31.49 5.86
N ASN A 146 -9.85 32.64 5.51
CA ASN A 146 -10.52 33.94 5.42
C ASN A 146 -10.75 34.26 3.95
#